data_AF-A3HV97-F1
#
_entry.id   AF-A3HV97-F1
#
_cell.length_a   1.000
_cell.length_b   1.000
_cell.length_c   1.000
_cell.angle_alpha   90.00
_cell.angle_beta   90.00
_cell.angle_gamma   90.00
#
_symmetry.space_group_name_H-M   'P 1'
#
loop_
_entity.id
_entity.type
_entity.pdbx_description
1 polymer ?
#
loop_
_entity_poly.entity_id
_entity_poly.type
_entity_poly.pdbx_seq_one_letter_code
_entity_poly.pdbx_strand_id
1 'polypeptide(L)'
;MAILDIIFDGYFQCRLATDPDPSNEQRGISGFTYSVAGETLLDPSIWSQAKDIEKAYGPKEECFKDPLRSNTQFDIKNIREASPDYSNYNSRGIGILVKEVQINGETVPELNEKMKGALCRFANRPKSNGPYKGPIFEGRNQITSDGDPDRFTVNPFLFTINTPDDSKTVISRFDPLDMEYPDKQLYEVFPNTILDRRLPYQRFALSTDGLAQIGLTQDDLNTYFQNRMVWLKSKIVEAEAINKPALAEAYRSRLYAVNFFTQATGPTVLANRLLSRIPLRQLYRHTIRGNSGMEPTPIADQEYFGPYQIDTEKDWEILYYLGQYDGDLMAGWCSGTLSIPLKD
;
A
#
# COMPACT_ATOMS: atom_id res chain seq x y z
N MET A 1 -28.20 16.10 -9.97
CA MET A 1 -26.75 15.88 -9.96
C MET A 1 -26.43 14.41 -10.02
N ALA A 2 -25.89 13.96 -11.16
CA ALA A 2 -25.41 12.60 -11.33
C ALA A 2 -24.03 12.40 -10.65
N ILE A 3 -23.72 11.17 -10.27
CA ILE A 3 -22.45 10.78 -9.63
C ILE A 3 -21.75 9.76 -10.52
N LEU A 4 -20.48 10.01 -10.84
CA LEU A 4 -19.58 9.06 -11.47
C LEU A 4 -18.82 8.30 -10.37
N ASP A 5 -19.02 6.99 -10.31
CA ASP A 5 -18.31 6.09 -9.40
C ASP A 5 -17.22 5.33 -10.16
N ILE A 6 -15.97 5.46 -9.69
CA ILE A 6 -14.83 4.72 -10.21
C ILE A 6 -14.40 3.71 -9.15
N ILE A 7 -14.62 2.43 -9.44
CA ILE A 7 -14.32 1.30 -8.55
C ILE A 7 -12.93 0.79 -8.90
N PHE A 8 -12.07 0.61 -7.89
CA PHE A 8 -10.69 0.17 -8.07
C PHE A 8 -10.31 -0.90 -7.06
N ASP A 9 -9.39 -1.79 -7.43
CA ASP A 9 -8.74 -2.71 -6.50
C ASP A 9 -7.32 -3.06 -6.94
N GLY A 10 -6.55 -3.62 -6.03
CA GLY A 10 -5.26 -4.21 -6.34
C GLY A 10 -4.30 -4.26 -5.18
N TYR A 11 -3.09 -4.75 -5.45
CA TYR A 11 -2.04 -4.80 -4.46
C TYR A 11 -1.24 -3.50 -4.42
N PHE A 12 -1.00 -3.02 -3.21
CA PHE A 12 0.01 -2.01 -2.94
C PHE A 12 1.21 -2.63 -2.23
N GLN A 13 2.30 -1.86 -2.21
CA GLN A 13 3.51 -2.22 -1.53
C GLN A 13 3.92 -1.13 -0.56
N CYS A 14 4.26 -1.49 0.66
CA CYS A 14 4.75 -0.55 1.64
C CYS A 14 5.60 -1.27 2.66
N ARG A 15 6.68 -0.64 3.09
CA ARG A 15 7.32 -0.99 4.36
C ARG A 15 6.62 -0.21 5.46
N LEU A 16 5.89 -0.90 6.34
CA LEU A 16 5.41 -0.23 7.55
C LEU A 16 6.61 0.18 8.40
N ALA A 17 6.57 1.39 8.96
CA ALA A 17 7.49 1.78 10.01
C ALA A 17 7.16 0.94 11.25
N THR A 18 7.83 -0.21 11.39
CA THR A 18 7.81 -0.95 12.65
C THR A 18 8.73 -0.23 13.61
N ASP A 19 8.11 0.35 14.62
CA ASP A 19 8.68 1.03 15.78
C ASP A 19 10.00 0.39 16.28
N PRO A 20 10.98 1.17 16.78
CA PRO A 20 11.04 2.64 16.88
C PRO A 20 12.02 3.33 15.94
N ASP A 21 11.82 3.33 14.61
CA ASP A 21 12.54 4.32 13.77
C ASP A 21 11.73 5.64 13.70
N PRO A 22 12.25 6.76 14.24
CA PRO A 22 11.73 8.09 13.95
C PRO A 22 11.65 8.34 12.45
N SER A 23 10.65 9.11 12.00
CA SER A 23 10.49 9.46 10.58
C SER A 23 11.65 10.29 9.99
N ASN A 24 12.64 10.64 10.78
CA ASN A 24 13.82 11.42 10.41
C ASN A 24 15.14 10.69 10.70
N GLU A 25 15.12 9.40 11.08
CA GLU A 25 16.31 8.63 11.39
C GLU A 25 16.81 7.79 10.20
N GLN A 26 18.12 7.57 10.14
CA GLN A 26 18.73 6.70 9.15
C GLN A 26 18.34 5.25 9.43
N ARG A 27 17.87 4.58 8.38
CA ARG A 27 17.32 3.21 8.39
C ARG A 27 18.23 2.23 9.15
N GLY A 28 17.66 1.38 10.00
CA GLY A 28 18.40 0.27 10.64
C GLY A 28 19.02 0.59 12.00
N ILE A 29 18.80 1.79 12.53
CA ILE A 29 19.43 2.24 13.79
C ILE A 29 18.53 1.93 15.00
N SER A 30 17.22 2.10 14.88
CA SER A 30 16.33 2.06 16.06
C SER A 30 15.14 1.11 15.93
N GLY A 31 14.60 0.87 14.73
CA GLY A 31 13.45 0.00 14.44
C GLY A 31 13.80 -1.43 14.06
N PHE A 32 12.86 -2.36 14.26
CA PHE A 32 13.01 -3.75 13.79
C PHE A 32 12.99 -3.79 12.25
N THR A 33 14.14 -3.63 11.61
CA THR A 33 14.24 -3.65 10.16
C THR A 33 14.27 -5.10 9.68
N TYR A 34 13.12 -5.66 9.29
CA TYR A 34 13.02 -7.03 8.75
C TYR A 34 13.50 -7.10 7.30
N SER A 35 14.66 -6.51 7.00
CA SER A 35 15.24 -6.55 5.67
C SER A 35 16.39 -7.53 5.58
N VAL A 36 16.30 -8.52 4.67
CA VAL A 36 17.41 -9.41 4.36
C VAL A 36 18.47 -8.71 3.51
N ALA A 37 19.71 -9.22 3.56
CA ALA A 37 20.82 -8.68 2.77
C ALA A 37 20.48 -8.69 1.26
N GLY A 38 20.59 -7.53 0.58
CA GLY A 38 20.25 -7.36 -0.84
C GLY A 38 18.80 -6.97 -1.14
N GLU A 39 17.98 -6.75 -0.11
CA GLU A 39 16.63 -6.19 -0.28
C GLU A 39 16.65 -4.78 -0.86
N THR A 40 15.61 -4.44 -1.65
CA THR A 40 15.36 -3.04 -1.97
C THR A 40 14.97 -2.38 -0.67
N LEU A 41 15.76 -1.43 -0.21
CA LEU A 41 15.37 -0.59 0.91
C LEU A 41 14.20 0.27 0.47
N LEU A 42 13.00 -0.27 0.58
CA LEU A 42 11.79 0.53 0.52
C LEU A 42 11.87 1.49 1.71
N ASP A 43 11.84 2.78 1.42
CA ASP A 43 11.41 3.78 2.38
C ASP A 43 10.05 3.37 2.97
N PRO A 44 9.59 4.01 4.07
CA PRO A 44 8.24 3.84 4.62
C PRO A 44 7.09 4.21 3.66
N SER A 45 7.37 4.20 2.36
CA SER A 45 6.49 4.67 1.33
C SER A 45 5.49 3.63 0.84
N ILE A 46 4.27 4.08 0.54
CA ILE A 46 3.25 3.27 -0.15
C ILE A 46 3.44 3.44 -1.65
N TRP A 47 3.42 2.33 -2.37
CA TRP A 47 3.57 2.24 -3.80
C TRP A 47 2.39 1.49 -4.39
N SER A 48 1.66 2.15 -5.28
CA SER A 48 0.49 1.55 -5.94
C SER A 48 0.84 0.84 -7.24
N GLN A 49 2.03 1.08 -7.81
CA GLN A 49 2.45 0.52 -9.09
C GLN A 49 3.90 0.02 -9.03
N ALA A 50 4.15 -1.12 -9.67
CA ALA A 50 5.45 -1.78 -9.67
C ALA A 50 6.53 -0.92 -10.37
N LYS A 51 6.20 -0.37 -11.55
CA LYS A 51 7.10 0.46 -12.37
C LYS A 51 7.60 1.72 -11.64
N ASP A 52 6.79 2.27 -10.73
CA ASP A 52 7.16 3.46 -9.96
C ASP A 52 8.29 3.12 -8.96
N ILE A 53 8.29 1.91 -8.42
CA ILE A 53 9.37 1.39 -7.55
C ILE A 53 10.66 1.22 -8.36
N GLU A 54 10.59 0.58 -9.53
CA GLU A 54 11.75 0.41 -10.43
C GLU A 54 12.39 1.74 -10.76
N LYS A 55 11.57 2.72 -11.17
CA LYS A 55 12.04 4.06 -11.52
C LYS A 55 12.70 4.75 -10.34
N ALA A 56 12.16 4.58 -9.14
CA ALA A 56 12.64 5.26 -7.94
C ALA A 56 13.95 4.69 -7.38
N TYR A 57 14.20 3.37 -7.54
CA TYR A 57 15.36 2.70 -6.96
C TYR A 57 16.36 2.17 -7.99
N GLY A 58 16.01 2.21 -9.28
CA GLY A 58 16.81 1.67 -10.37
C GLY A 58 16.81 0.14 -10.42
N PRO A 59 17.43 -0.44 -11.47
CA PRO A 59 17.73 -1.87 -11.47
C PRO A 59 18.73 -2.19 -10.34
N LYS A 60 18.53 -3.31 -9.65
CA LYS A 60 19.50 -3.75 -8.62
C LYS A 60 20.86 -4.04 -9.27
N GLU A 61 21.94 -3.78 -8.53
CA GLU A 61 23.29 -4.09 -9.01
C GLU A 61 23.44 -5.58 -9.36
N GLU A 62 24.38 -5.90 -10.26
CA GLU A 62 24.55 -7.25 -10.80
C GLU A 62 24.87 -8.32 -9.74
N CYS A 63 25.59 -7.95 -8.67
CA CYS A 63 25.84 -8.81 -7.52
C CYS A 63 24.57 -9.14 -6.70
N PHE A 64 23.47 -8.42 -6.93
CA PHE A 64 22.15 -8.65 -6.36
C PHE A 64 21.15 -9.25 -7.37
N LYS A 65 21.60 -9.64 -8.58
CA LYS A 65 20.75 -10.39 -9.52
C LYS A 65 20.36 -11.73 -8.90
N ASP A 66 19.05 -11.88 -8.70
CA ASP A 66 18.43 -13.10 -8.21
C ASP A 66 18.81 -14.30 -9.12
N PRO A 67 19.38 -15.39 -8.56
CA PRO A 67 19.88 -16.53 -9.32
C PRO A 67 18.80 -17.33 -10.09
N LEU A 68 17.52 -17.03 -9.92
CA LEU A 68 16.38 -17.71 -10.57
C LEU A 68 15.78 -16.91 -11.74
N ARG A 69 16.58 -16.11 -12.48
CA ARG A 69 16.13 -15.16 -13.52
C ARG A 69 15.86 -15.76 -14.90
N SER A 70 15.31 -16.97 -14.98
CA SER A 70 15.04 -17.63 -16.28
C SER A 70 13.74 -17.20 -17.00
N ASN A 71 12.98 -16.21 -16.49
CA ASN A 71 11.81 -15.67 -17.21
C ASN A 71 11.93 -14.16 -17.41
N THR A 72 12.08 -13.74 -18.67
CA THR A 72 12.32 -12.36 -19.11
C THR A 72 11.07 -11.47 -19.12
N GLN A 73 9.90 -12.00 -18.77
CA GLN A 73 8.63 -11.24 -18.82
C GLN A 73 8.31 -10.44 -17.53
N PHE A 74 9.10 -10.57 -16.46
CA PHE A 74 8.83 -9.93 -15.17
C PHE A 74 10.11 -9.32 -14.55
N ASP A 75 10.43 -8.08 -14.94
CA ASP A 75 11.61 -7.37 -14.41
C ASP A 75 11.27 -6.41 -13.26
N ILE A 76 10.88 -6.97 -12.12
CA ILE A 76 11.29 -6.48 -10.78
C ILE A 76 11.72 -7.67 -9.96
N LYS A 77 12.99 -8.03 -10.05
CA LYS A 77 13.58 -8.95 -9.08
C LYS A 77 13.99 -8.18 -7.84
N ASN A 78 13.07 -8.11 -6.89
CA ASN A 78 13.16 -8.93 -5.67
C ASN A 78 12.46 -8.23 -4.49
N ILE A 79 11.30 -8.78 -4.10
CA ILE A 79 10.64 -8.49 -2.82
C ILE A 79 10.02 -9.73 -2.15
N ARG A 80 10.02 -10.93 -2.77
CA ARG A 80 9.15 -12.06 -2.37
C ARG A 80 9.57 -13.42 -2.93
N GLU A 81 10.73 -14.00 -2.57
CA GLU A 81 10.97 -15.37 -3.02
C GLU A 81 9.86 -16.33 -2.50
N ALA A 82 9.01 -16.71 -3.46
CA ALA A 82 8.05 -17.80 -3.54
C ALA A 82 7.86 -18.63 -2.26
N SER A 83 6.74 -18.41 -1.57
CA SER A 83 6.01 -19.59 -1.06
C SER A 83 5.13 -20.14 -2.21
N PRO A 84 4.99 -21.47 -2.32
CA PRO A 84 4.07 -22.11 -3.27
C PRO A 84 2.59 -21.70 -3.08
N ASP A 85 2.26 -21.06 -1.95
CA ASP A 85 0.89 -20.67 -1.58
C ASP A 85 0.45 -19.31 -2.20
N TYR A 86 1.30 -18.66 -3.01
CA TYR A 86 1.07 -17.30 -3.51
C TYR A 86 0.80 -17.18 -5.02
N SER A 87 0.31 -18.24 -5.67
CA SER A 87 -0.09 -18.17 -7.09
C SER A 87 -1.03 -17.00 -7.38
N ASN A 88 -1.92 -16.67 -6.44
CA ASN A 88 -2.88 -15.57 -6.57
C ASN A 88 -2.22 -14.18 -6.51
N TYR A 89 -1.33 -13.94 -5.56
CA TYR A 89 -0.57 -12.68 -5.53
C TYR A 89 0.35 -12.56 -6.75
N ASN A 90 1.13 -13.61 -7.04
CA ASN A 90 2.11 -13.61 -8.12
C ASN A 90 1.48 -13.41 -9.50
N SER A 91 0.26 -13.94 -9.71
CA SER A 91 -0.48 -13.73 -10.95
C SER A 91 -1.05 -12.33 -11.11
N ARG A 92 -1.26 -11.59 -10.00
CA ARG A 92 -1.84 -10.23 -10.02
C ARG A 92 -0.79 -9.12 -9.95
N GLY A 93 0.34 -9.34 -9.29
CA GLY A 93 1.43 -8.36 -9.14
C GLY A 93 1.05 -7.13 -8.29
N ILE A 94 1.97 -6.16 -8.18
CA ILE A 94 1.68 -4.82 -7.62
C ILE A 94 0.99 -3.96 -8.67
N GLY A 95 -0.14 -3.37 -8.31
CA GLY A 95 -0.93 -2.53 -9.20
C GLY A 95 -2.32 -2.34 -8.64
N ILE A 96 -2.72 -1.10 -8.36
CA ILE A 96 -4.13 -0.74 -8.13
C ILE A 96 -4.73 -0.28 -9.45
N LEU A 97 -5.79 -0.94 -9.89
CA LEU A 97 -6.39 -0.75 -11.20
C LEU A 97 -7.86 -0.40 -11.06
N VAL A 98 -8.37 0.44 -11.96
CA VAL A 98 -9.81 0.63 -12.14
C VAL A 98 -10.41 -0.68 -12.62
N LYS A 99 -11.45 -1.14 -11.92
CA LYS A 99 -12.21 -2.36 -12.24
C LYS A 99 -13.47 -2.05 -13.01
N GLU A 100 -14.15 -1.01 -12.60
CA GLU A 100 -15.46 -0.67 -13.12
C GLU A 100 -15.74 0.83 -12.99
N VAL A 101 -16.53 1.36 -13.92
CA VAL A 101 -17.03 2.73 -13.89
C VAL A 101 -18.55 2.74 -14.04
N GLN A 102 -19.22 3.46 -13.14
CA GLN A 102 -20.67 3.56 -13.06
C GLN A 102 -21.11 5.02 -12.98
N ILE A 103 -22.34 5.31 -13.44
CA ILE A 103 -23.03 6.57 -13.18
C ILE A 103 -24.33 6.27 -12.46
N ASN A 104 -24.53 6.87 -11.29
CA ASN A 104 -25.68 6.61 -10.42
C ASN A 104 -25.93 5.10 -10.16
N GLY A 105 -24.86 4.31 -10.06
CA GLY A 105 -24.90 2.86 -9.86
C GLY A 105 -25.10 2.01 -11.12
N GLU A 106 -25.22 2.62 -12.30
CA GLU A 106 -25.33 1.88 -13.58
C GLU A 106 -23.99 1.92 -14.34
N THR A 107 -23.48 0.75 -14.75
CA THR A 107 -22.26 0.66 -15.56
C THR A 107 -22.42 1.41 -16.88
N VAL A 108 -21.46 2.27 -17.21
CA VAL A 108 -21.44 3.03 -18.47
C VAL A 108 -20.48 2.32 -19.44
N PRO A 109 -20.96 1.54 -20.43
CA PRO A 109 -20.11 0.62 -21.20
C PRO A 109 -18.90 1.29 -21.85
N GLU A 110 -19.10 2.44 -22.48
CA GLU A 110 -18.07 3.18 -23.21
C GLU A 110 -16.96 3.73 -22.29
N LEU A 111 -17.34 4.27 -21.13
CA LEU A 111 -16.38 4.81 -20.17
C LEU A 111 -15.70 3.68 -19.40
N ASN A 112 -16.45 2.63 -19.09
CA ASN A 112 -15.95 1.42 -18.45
C ASN A 112 -14.90 0.71 -19.33
N GLU A 113 -15.17 0.53 -20.64
CA GLU A 113 -14.21 -0.04 -21.58
C GLU A 113 -12.92 0.80 -21.65
N LYS A 114 -13.06 2.13 -21.66
CA LYS A 114 -11.94 3.06 -21.75
C LYS A 114 -11.07 3.08 -20.49
N MET A 115 -11.69 2.98 -19.31
CA MET A 115 -11.03 3.14 -18.03
C MET A 115 -10.65 1.83 -17.35
N LYS A 116 -11.23 0.69 -17.71
CA LYS A 116 -10.89 -0.58 -17.07
C LYS A 116 -9.40 -0.89 -17.26
N GLY A 117 -8.71 -1.16 -16.15
CA GLY A 117 -7.25 -1.33 -16.13
C GLY A 117 -6.45 -0.02 -16.04
N ALA A 118 -7.11 1.15 -15.97
CA ALA A 118 -6.47 2.43 -15.67
C ALA A 118 -5.74 2.37 -14.33
N LEU A 119 -4.57 3.00 -14.26
CA LEU A 119 -3.69 2.92 -13.09
C LEU A 119 -4.13 3.91 -12.02
N CYS A 120 -4.59 3.39 -10.87
CA CYS A 120 -4.90 4.18 -9.69
C CYS A 120 -3.66 4.33 -8.82
N ARG A 121 -3.36 5.56 -8.38
CA ARG A 121 -2.20 5.86 -7.53
C ARG A 121 -2.57 6.74 -6.36
N PHE A 122 -1.97 6.40 -5.22
CA PHE A 122 -1.71 7.34 -4.15
C PHE A 122 -0.34 7.94 -4.47
N ALA A 123 -0.27 9.20 -4.88
CA ALA A 123 0.96 9.83 -5.37
C ALA A 123 1.55 10.80 -4.35
N ASN A 124 2.87 11.00 -4.42
CA ASN A 124 3.54 11.97 -3.57
C ASN A 124 3.12 13.39 -3.94
N ARG A 125 3.05 14.30 -2.96
CA ARG A 125 2.86 15.70 -3.26
C ARG A 125 4.24 16.33 -3.58
N PRO A 126 4.34 17.23 -4.58
CA PRO A 126 5.59 17.95 -4.84
C PRO A 126 6.22 18.66 -3.63
N LYS A 127 5.41 19.09 -2.65
CA LYS A 127 5.85 19.86 -1.47
C LYS A 127 5.86 19.08 -0.14
N SER A 128 5.54 17.79 -0.12
CA SER A 128 5.37 17.06 1.15
C SER A 128 5.72 15.60 0.98
N ASN A 129 6.77 15.17 1.69
CA ASN A 129 6.86 13.92 2.47
C ASN A 129 8.28 13.76 3.06
N GLY A 130 8.90 14.86 3.54
CA GLY A 130 10.27 14.81 4.04
C GLY A 130 11.25 14.20 3.01
N PRO A 131 12.17 13.30 3.41
CA PRO A 131 13.09 12.64 2.47
C PRO A 131 12.45 11.51 1.65
N TYR A 132 11.15 11.24 1.81
CA TYR A 132 10.52 10.05 1.23
C TYR A 132 10.09 10.24 -0.22
N LYS A 133 10.25 9.17 -1.01
CA LYS A 133 9.97 9.18 -2.45
C LYS A 133 8.48 9.02 -2.79
N GLY A 134 7.66 8.63 -1.83
CA GLY A 134 6.24 8.33 -2.04
C GLY A 134 5.36 8.68 -0.83
N PRO A 135 4.05 8.42 -0.96
CA PRO A 135 3.13 8.23 0.18
C PRO A 135 3.74 7.59 1.41
N ILE A 136 3.31 7.82 2.64
CA ILE A 136 3.70 7.05 3.84
C ILE A 136 2.49 6.72 4.71
N PHE A 137 2.59 5.70 5.55
CA PHE A 137 1.74 5.61 6.74
C PHE A 137 2.38 6.45 7.84
N GLU A 138 1.69 7.48 8.31
CA GLU A 138 2.21 8.34 9.38
C GLU A 138 1.39 8.12 10.66
N GLY A 139 2.09 7.70 11.73
CA GLY A 139 1.51 7.26 13.00
C GLY A 139 1.89 8.13 14.20
N ARG A 140 2.04 9.45 14.04
CA ARG A 140 2.41 10.32 15.16
C ARG A 140 1.32 10.24 16.25
N ASN A 141 1.73 9.81 17.46
CA ASN A 141 0.97 9.58 18.70
C ASN A 141 0.31 8.20 18.93
N GLN A 142 1.01 7.11 18.63
CA GLN A 142 0.82 5.82 19.33
C GLN A 142 2.10 5.31 20.00
N ILE A 143 2.92 6.26 20.47
CA ILE A 143 4.30 6.05 20.91
C ILE A 143 4.43 5.16 22.17
N THR A 144 3.37 4.89 22.96
CA THR A 144 3.51 4.03 24.17
C THR A 144 2.23 3.39 24.72
N SER A 145 1.09 3.36 24.01
CA SER A 145 -0.13 2.84 24.62
C SER A 145 -0.77 1.70 23.84
N ASP A 146 -1.03 0.60 24.56
CA ASP A 146 -1.89 -0.53 24.24
C ASP A 146 -3.36 -0.15 23.89
N GLY A 147 -3.65 1.13 23.65
CA GLY A 147 -4.99 1.68 23.52
C GLY A 147 -5.61 1.57 22.13
N ASP A 148 -4.84 1.68 21.03
CA ASP A 148 -5.44 1.49 19.69
C ASP A 148 -4.47 1.30 18.50
N PRO A 149 -3.49 0.37 18.52
CA PRO A 149 -2.29 0.23 17.64
C PRO A 149 -2.46 0.26 16.09
N ASP A 150 -3.63 0.59 15.57
CA ASP A 150 -4.02 0.50 14.17
C ASP A 150 -4.73 1.79 13.68
N ARG A 151 -4.25 2.97 14.09
CA ARG A 151 -4.73 4.28 13.62
C ARG A 151 -3.71 4.93 12.69
N PHE A 152 -3.53 4.38 11.49
CA PHE A 152 -2.58 4.96 10.53
C PHE A 152 -3.28 5.96 9.63
N THR A 153 -2.76 7.19 9.57
CA THR A 153 -3.11 8.12 8.50
C THR A 153 -2.26 7.79 7.28
N VAL A 154 -2.90 7.62 6.13
CA VAL A 154 -2.18 7.55 4.85
C VAL A 154 -1.86 8.98 4.44
N ASN A 155 -0.57 9.31 4.39
CA ASN A 155 -0.06 10.59 3.93
C ASN A 155 0.72 10.39 2.63
N PRO A 156 -0.02 10.39 1.53
CA PRO A 156 -0.24 11.64 0.84
C PRO A 156 -1.67 11.64 0.36
N PHE A 157 -2.04 12.62 -0.43
CA PHE A 157 -3.42 12.66 -0.88
C PHE A 157 -3.59 13.35 -2.22
N LEU A 158 -2.52 13.31 -3.03
CA LEU A 158 -2.70 13.42 -4.46
C LEU A 158 -3.19 12.06 -4.96
N PHE A 159 -4.49 11.95 -5.20
CA PHE A 159 -5.08 10.78 -5.83
C PHE A 159 -5.05 10.97 -7.34
N THR A 160 -4.53 10.00 -8.08
CA THR A 160 -4.47 10.09 -9.55
C THR A 160 -4.98 8.82 -10.22
N ILE A 161 -5.58 9.00 -11.39
CA ILE A 161 -5.88 7.92 -12.32
C ILE A 161 -5.23 8.26 -13.66
N ASN A 162 -4.41 7.33 -14.15
CA ASN A 162 -3.81 7.39 -15.47
C ASN A 162 -4.51 6.42 -16.42
N THR A 163 -4.41 6.66 -17.72
CA THR A 163 -4.85 5.72 -18.75
C THR A 163 -4.25 4.32 -18.56
N PRO A 164 -4.88 3.24 -19.08
CA PRO A 164 -4.39 1.88 -18.90
C PRO A 164 -2.95 1.64 -19.39
N ASP A 165 -2.52 2.38 -20.41
CA ASP A 165 -1.15 2.36 -20.95
C ASP A 165 -0.18 3.29 -20.20
N ASP A 166 -0.66 3.96 -19.16
CA ASP A 166 0.06 4.95 -18.34
C ASP A 166 0.59 6.17 -19.11
N SER A 167 0.04 6.46 -20.29
CA SER A 167 0.51 7.56 -21.15
C SER A 167 0.02 8.94 -20.71
N LYS A 168 -1.13 9.03 -20.02
CA LYS A 168 -1.74 10.30 -19.61
C LYS A 168 -2.46 10.18 -18.27
N THR A 169 -2.31 11.20 -17.42
CA THR A 169 -3.16 11.37 -16.23
C THR A 169 -4.50 11.99 -16.63
N VAL A 170 -5.60 11.32 -16.32
CA VAL A 170 -6.97 11.75 -16.67
C VAL A 170 -7.73 12.31 -15.47
N ILE A 171 -7.39 11.86 -14.26
CA ILE A 171 -7.86 12.42 -12.99
C ILE A 171 -6.65 12.66 -12.10
N SER A 172 -6.58 13.83 -11.48
CA SER A 172 -5.63 14.13 -10.42
C SER A 172 -6.27 15.08 -9.43
N ARG A 173 -6.26 14.75 -8.14
CA ARG A 173 -6.77 15.69 -7.14
C ARG A 173 -6.07 15.54 -5.80
N PHE A 174 -5.67 16.68 -5.28
CA PHE A 174 -5.07 16.86 -3.97
C PHE A 174 -6.17 17.08 -2.92
N ASP A 175 -6.09 16.47 -1.74
CA ASP A 175 -6.95 16.75 -0.58
C ASP A 175 -6.22 17.31 0.66
N PRO A 176 -6.01 18.63 0.81
CA PRO A 176 -5.26 19.17 1.95
C PRO A 176 -5.80 18.68 3.30
N LEU A 177 -4.90 18.37 4.24
CA LEU A 177 -5.29 18.07 5.63
C LEU A 177 -5.97 19.28 6.26
N ASP A 178 -5.32 20.44 6.14
CA ASP A 178 -5.78 21.74 6.58
C ASP A 178 -6.07 22.61 5.34
N MET A 179 -7.32 23.01 5.14
CA MET A 179 -7.73 23.80 3.97
C MET A 179 -7.15 25.21 3.97
N GLU A 180 -6.90 25.78 5.16
CA GLU A 180 -6.35 27.13 5.32
C GLU A 180 -4.83 27.12 5.12
N TYR A 181 -4.19 26.03 5.53
CA TYR A 181 -2.74 25.85 5.44
C TYR A 181 -2.41 24.54 4.70
N PRO A 182 -2.70 24.44 3.39
CA PRO A 182 -2.59 23.20 2.62
C PRO A 182 -1.17 22.67 2.55
N ASP A 183 -0.15 23.50 2.80
CA ASP A 183 1.27 23.14 2.79
C ASP A 183 1.79 22.57 4.13
N LYS A 184 1.00 22.58 5.22
CA LYS A 184 1.43 22.04 6.52
C LYS A 184 1.79 20.56 6.43
N GLN A 185 2.91 20.19 7.03
CA GLN A 185 3.25 18.80 7.29
C GLN A 185 2.34 18.25 8.38
N LEU A 186 2.15 16.92 8.45
CA LEU A 186 1.20 16.31 9.39
C LEU A 186 1.43 16.78 10.84
N TYR A 187 2.69 16.91 11.26
CA TYR A 187 3.05 17.33 12.60
C TYR A 187 2.83 18.82 12.91
N GLU A 188 2.58 19.63 11.90
CA GLU A 188 2.28 21.06 12.02
C GLU A 188 0.77 21.31 12.10
N VAL A 189 -0.05 20.27 11.85
CA VAL A 189 -1.51 20.35 11.88
C VAL A 189 -2.00 20.24 13.32
N PHE A 190 -2.66 21.30 13.79
CA PHE A 190 -3.30 21.37 15.09
C PHE A 190 -4.60 22.18 14.98
N PRO A 191 -5.70 21.80 15.69
CA PRO A 191 -5.82 20.67 16.61
C PRO A 191 -5.80 19.29 15.92
N ASN A 192 -5.43 18.24 16.66
CA ASN A 192 -5.36 16.86 16.14
C ASN A 192 -6.68 16.37 15.53
N THR A 193 -7.82 16.96 15.92
CA THR A 193 -9.14 16.64 15.35
C THR A 193 -9.24 16.94 13.86
N ILE A 194 -8.37 17.79 13.30
CA ILE A 194 -8.27 17.98 11.84
C ILE A 194 -7.83 16.68 11.16
N LEU A 195 -7.01 15.86 11.83
CA LEU A 195 -6.49 14.60 11.31
C LEU A 195 -7.51 13.45 11.38
N ASP A 196 -8.52 13.55 12.25
CA ASP A 196 -9.51 12.47 12.46
C ASP A 196 -10.24 12.09 11.17
N ARG A 197 -10.42 13.04 10.24
CA ARG A 197 -11.02 12.76 8.92
C ARG A 197 -10.22 11.76 8.07
N ARG A 198 -8.94 11.55 8.37
CA ARG A 198 -8.06 10.59 7.65
C ARG A 198 -7.82 9.31 8.42
N LEU A 199 -8.40 9.16 9.61
CA LEU A 199 -8.34 7.91 10.34
C LEU A 199 -9.33 6.89 9.75
N PRO A 200 -9.04 5.59 9.89
CA PRO A 200 -10.00 4.58 9.51
C PRO A 200 -11.25 4.69 10.40
N TYR A 201 -12.43 4.74 9.78
CA TYR A 201 -13.71 4.86 10.49
C TYR A 201 -14.25 3.51 10.96
N GLN A 202 -13.79 2.41 10.35
CA GLN A 202 -14.19 1.05 10.72
C GLN A 202 -13.02 0.07 10.58
N ARG A 203 -13.02 -0.98 11.41
CA ARG A 203 -11.98 -2.01 11.42
C ARG A 203 -12.58 -3.40 11.57
N PHE A 204 -11.91 -4.37 10.96
CA PHE A 204 -12.22 -5.79 11.07
C PHE A 204 -10.94 -6.53 11.40
N ALA A 205 -10.88 -7.15 12.58
CA ALA A 205 -9.71 -7.90 13.03
C ALA A 205 -9.54 -9.23 12.28
N LEU A 206 -10.64 -9.83 11.82
CA LEU A 206 -10.66 -11.13 11.13
C LEU A 206 -11.53 -11.07 9.85
N SER A 207 -11.04 -10.40 8.81
CA SER A 207 -11.78 -10.24 7.55
C SER A 207 -11.64 -11.47 6.63
N THR A 208 -12.69 -12.29 6.52
CA THR A 208 -12.74 -13.42 5.56
C THR A 208 -12.61 -12.94 4.12
N ASP A 209 -13.32 -11.86 3.77
CA ASP A 209 -13.26 -11.25 2.45
C ASP A 209 -11.85 -10.79 2.12
N GLY A 210 -11.12 -10.32 3.12
CA GLY A 210 -9.74 -9.87 2.98
C GLY A 210 -8.81 -11.05 2.71
N LEU A 211 -8.89 -12.10 3.52
CA LEU A 211 -8.08 -13.31 3.35
C LEU A 211 -8.27 -13.94 1.96
N ALA A 212 -9.50 -13.96 1.45
CA ALA A 212 -9.79 -14.48 0.12
C ALA A 212 -9.03 -13.74 -1.00
N GLN A 213 -8.74 -12.44 -0.83
CA GLN A 213 -8.00 -11.65 -1.82
C GLN A 213 -6.55 -12.10 -1.95
N ILE A 214 -5.95 -12.53 -0.83
CA ILE A 214 -4.59 -13.08 -0.78
C ILE A 214 -4.56 -14.61 -0.94
N GLY A 215 -5.70 -15.24 -1.22
CA GLY A 215 -5.82 -16.68 -1.45
C GLY A 215 -5.74 -17.53 -0.18
N LEU A 216 -6.06 -16.96 0.98
CA LEU A 216 -6.06 -17.66 2.26
C LEU A 216 -7.48 -17.75 2.83
N THR A 217 -7.69 -18.73 3.69
CA THR A 217 -8.80 -18.78 4.65
C THR A 217 -8.28 -18.62 6.07
N GLN A 218 -9.16 -18.52 7.06
CA GLN A 218 -8.73 -18.46 8.46
C GLN A 218 -8.02 -19.75 8.90
N ASP A 219 -8.46 -20.90 8.39
CA ASP A 219 -7.88 -22.21 8.71
C ASP A 219 -6.48 -22.38 8.10
N ASP A 220 -6.19 -21.69 7.00
CA ASP A 220 -4.90 -21.76 6.31
C ASP A 220 -3.78 -21.02 7.05
N LEU A 221 -4.09 -20.05 7.91
CA LEU A 221 -3.10 -19.11 8.47
C LEU A 221 -1.94 -19.81 9.20
N ASN A 222 -2.24 -20.85 9.99
CA ASN A 222 -1.20 -21.61 10.69
C ASN A 222 -0.30 -22.38 9.71
N THR A 223 -0.92 -23.08 8.75
CA THR A 223 -0.22 -23.85 7.71
C THR A 223 0.64 -22.93 6.86
N TYR A 224 0.11 -21.76 6.51
CA TYR A 224 0.79 -20.71 5.76
C TYR A 224 2.11 -20.28 6.43
N PHE A 225 2.11 -20.01 7.74
CA PHE A 225 3.34 -19.67 8.46
C PHE A 225 4.27 -20.86 8.67
N GLN A 226 3.75 -22.08 8.83
CA GLN A 226 4.57 -23.29 8.91
C GLN A 226 5.33 -23.55 7.61
N ASN A 227 4.64 -23.48 6.46
CA ASN A 227 5.24 -23.59 5.14
C ASN A 227 6.35 -22.55 4.96
N ARG A 228 6.11 -21.31 5.42
CA ARG A 228 7.09 -20.24 5.38
C ARG A 228 8.34 -20.55 6.20
N MET A 229 8.19 -21.06 7.42
CA MET A 229 9.33 -21.46 8.25
C MET A 229 10.14 -22.60 7.63
N VAL A 230 9.49 -23.56 6.96
CA VAL A 230 10.16 -24.65 6.23
C VAL A 230 10.99 -24.10 5.07
N TRP A 231 10.41 -23.20 4.28
CA TRP A 231 11.11 -22.55 3.17
C TRP A 231 12.33 -21.74 3.64
N LEU A 232 12.19 -20.95 4.72
CA LEU A 232 13.33 -20.20 5.28
C LEU A 232 14.47 -21.13 5.72
N LYS A 233 14.15 -22.29 6.30
CA LYS A 233 15.16 -23.30 6.67
C LYS A 233 15.89 -23.85 5.45
N SER A 234 15.21 -24.12 4.34
CA SER A 234 15.88 -24.59 3.12
C SER A 234 16.81 -23.53 2.54
N LYS A 235 16.39 -22.26 2.56
CA LYS A 235 17.18 -21.12 2.07
C LYS A 235 18.44 -20.85 2.87
N ILE A 236 18.42 -21.10 4.17
CA ILE A 236 19.63 -21.08 5.02
C ILE A 236 20.64 -22.12 4.51
N VAL A 237 20.19 -23.37 4.29
CA VAL A 237 21.06 -24.46 3.80
C VAL A 237 21.62 -24.14 2.41
N GLU A 238 20.79 -23.61 1.50
CA GLU A 238 21.23 -23.17 0.16
C GLU A 238 22.32 -22.09 0.26
N ALA A 239 22.11 -21.06 1.09
CA ALA A 239 23.05 -19.96 1.26
C ALA A 239 24.40 -20.42 1.87
N GLU A 240 24.36 -21.35 2.83
CA GLU A 240 25.56 -21.97 3.41
C GLU A 240 26.31 -22.82 2.39
N ALA A 241 25.61 -23.61 1.57
CA ALA A 241 26.21 -24.45 0.54
C ALA A 241 26.97 -23.65 -0.53
N ILE A 242 26.54 -22.41 -0.81
CA ILE A 242 27.23 -21.49 -1.73
C ILE A 242 28.17 -20.50 -1.01
N ASN A 243 28.51 -20.76 0.26
CA ASN A 243 29.42 -19.96 1.08
C ASN A 243 29.05 -18.47 1.18
N LYS A 244 27.75 -18.17 1.39
CA LYS A 244 27.23 -16.81 1.62
C LYS A 244 26.72 -16.64 3.06
N PRO A 245 27.61 -16.50 4.06
CA PRO A 245 27.24 -16.49 5.48
C PRO A 245 26.33 -15.32 5.88
N ALA A 246 26.53 -14.12 5.31
CA ALA A 246 25.66 -12.97 5.59
C ALA A 246 24.21 -13.19 5.10
N LEU A 247 24.05 -13.90 3.98
CA LEU A 247 22.73 -14.24 3.45
C LEU A 247 22.03 -15.30 4.32
N ALA A 248 22.79 -16.30 4.78
CA ALA A 248 22.27 -17.31 5.71
C ALA A 248 21.80 -16.68 7.03
N GLU A 249 22.56 -15.74 7.60
CA GLU A 249 22.18 -15.04 8.83
C GLU A 249 20.93 -14.17 8.64
N ALA A 250 20.78 -13.52 7.49
CA ALA A 250 19.57 -12.78 7.16
C ALA A 250 18.33 -13.68 7.14
N TYR A 251 18.42 -14.88 6.55
CA TYR A 251 17.33 -15.86 6.60
C TYR A 251 17.06 -16.40 8.02
N ARG A 252 18.11 -16.60 8.84
CA ARG A 252 17.97 -17.01 10.26
C ARG A 252 17.22 -15.96 11.08
N SER A 253 17.60 -14.69 10.93
CA SER A 253 16.91 -13.56 11.57
C SER A 253 15.44 -13.52 11.17
N ARG A 254 15.12 -13.79 9.90
CA ARG A 254 13.73 -13.85 9.43
C ARG A 254 12.95 -15.04 9.99
N LEU A 255 13.56 -16.22 10.01
CA LEU A 255 12.97 -17.42 10.62
C LEU A 255 12.65 -17.19 12.11
N TYR A 256 13.56 -16.54 12.84
CA TYR A 256 13.33 -16.17 14.22
C TYR A 256 12.11 -15.25 14.36
N ALA A 257 11.99 -14.22 13.53
CA ALA A 257 10.85 -13.30 13.57
C ALA A 257 9.51 -14.00 13.31
N VAL A 258 9.40 -14.79 12.23
CA VAL A 258 8.16 -15.53 11.91
C VAL A 258 7.78 -16.47 13.05
N ASN A 259 8.75 -17.22 13.58
CA ASN A 259 8.52 -18.12 14.71
C ASN A 259 8.10 -17.36 15.98
N PHE A 260 8.76 -16.24 16.29
CA PHE A 260 8.46 -15.43 17.48
C PHE A 260 7.04 -14.87 17.47
N PHE A 261 6.57 -14.32 16.34
CA PHE A 261 5.24 -13.70 16.26
C PHE A 261 4.09 -14.68 15.96
N THR A 262 4.40 -15.96 15.71
CA THR A 262 3.39 -17.03 15.57
C THR A 262 3.26 -17.87 16.85
N GLN A 263 4.17 -17.72 17.81
CA GLN A 263 4.08 -18.40 19.10
C GLN A 263 3.01 -17.79 20.01
N ALA A 264 2.26 -18.66 20.68
CA ALA A 264 1.24 -18.30 21.67
C ALA A 264 1.83 -17.95 23.05
N THR A 265 3.15 -18.01 23.24
CA THR A 265 3.82 -18.01 24.56
C THR A 265 4.49 -16.69 24.96
N GLY A 266 4.22 -15.58 24.25
CA GLY A 266 4.65 -14.25 24.68
C GLY A 266 3.71 -13.64 25.73
N PRO A 267 4.10 -12.55 26.43
CA PRO A 267 3.15 -11.75 27.20
C PRO A 267 1.97 -11.40 26.28
N THR A 268 0.74 -11.47 26.81
CA THR A 268 -0.55 -11.51 26.09
C THR A 268 -0.76 -10.43 25.01
N VAL A 269 0.04 -9.36 25.02
CA VAL A 269 0.02 -8.25 24.06
C VAL A 269 0.80 -8.54 22.75
N LEU A 270 1.64 -9.60 22.72
CA LEU A 270 2.52 -9.95 21.59
C LEU A 270 2.20 -11.30 20.93
N ALA A 271 1.46 -12.18 21.62
CA ALA A 271 1.06 -13.48 21.07
C ALA A 271 0.13 -13.30 19.85
N ASN A 272 0.31 -14.13 18.81
CA ASN A 272 -0.51 -14.15 17.60
C ASN A 272 -0.57 -12.86 16.78
N ARG A 273 0.37 -11.90 16.96
CA ARG A 273 0.34 -10.64 16.21
C ARG A 273 0.33 -10.84 14.69
N LEU A 274 1.10 -11.79 14.16
CA LEU A 274 1.05 -12.04 12.72
C LEU A 274 -0.31 -12.60 12.27
N LEU A 275 -0.87 -13.54 13.05
CA LEU A 275 -2.18 -14.14 12.81
C LEU A 275 -3.33 -13.13 12.93
N SER A 276 -3.20 -12.09 13.77
CA SER A 276 -4.21 -11.05 13.95
C SER A 276 -4.04 -9.85 13.03
N ARG A 277 -2.87 -9.68 12.41
CA ARG A 277 -2.56 -8.52 11.55
C ARG A 277 -2.75 -8.79 10.06
N ILE A 278 -2.42 -9.98 9.57
CA ILE A 278 -2.74 -10.37 8.18
C ILE A 278 -4.24 -10.21 7.89
N PRO A 279 -5.17 -10.70 8.69
CA PRO A 279 -6.59 -10.55 8.38
C PRO A 279 -7.18 -9.17 8.73
N LEU A 280 -6.36 -8.23 9.22
CA LEU A 280 -6.81 -6.87 9.54
C LEU A 280 -7.25 -6.15 8.27
N ARG A 281 -8.43 -5.55 8.33
CA ARG A 281 -8.99 -4.65 7.30
C ARG A 281 -9.41 -3.35 7.95
N GLN A 282 -8.99 -2.24 7.36
CA GLN A 282 -9.33 -0.88 7.80
C GLN A 282 -10.06 -0.15 6.69
N LEU A 283 -11.24 0.40 7.00
CA LEU A 283 -12.01 1.23 6.06
C LEU A 283 -11.73 2.71 6.32
N TYR A 284 -11.47 3.42 5.24
CA TYR A 284 -11.25 4.86 5.19
C TYR A 284 -12.38 5.48 4.38
N ARG A 285 -12.92 6.58 4.88
CA ARG A 285 -13.95 7.37 4.18
C ARG A 285 -13.69 8.84 4.42
N HIS A 286 -13.45 9.59 3.36
CA HIS A 286 -13.31 11.05 3.43
C HIS A 286 -13.56 11.72 2.09
N THR A 287 -13.67 13.04 2.10
CA THR A 287 -13.76 13.85 0.89
C THR A 287 -12.38 14.28 0.39
N ILE A 288 -12.19 14.40 -0.91
CA ILE A 288 -11.01 15.01 -1.54
C ILE A 288 -11.39 16.45 -1.90
N ARG A 289 -10.78 17.43 -1.23
CA ARG A 289 -11.26 18.82 -1.18
C ARG A 289 -10.45 19.84 -1.98
N GLY A 290 -9.28 19.49 -2.52
CA GLY A 290 -8.45 20.47 -3.23
C GLY A 290 -9.19 21.02 -4.44
N ASN A 291 -9.06 22.32 -4.67
CA ASN A 291 -9.80 23.03 -5.71
C ASN A 291 -8.82 23.73 -6.65
N SER A 292 -9.35 24.41 -7.67
CA SER A 292 -8.59 25.13 -8.68
C SER A 292 -7.69 26.26 -8.12
N GLY A 293 -7.89 26.68 -6.87
CA GLY A 293 -7.02 27.64 -6.17
C GLY A 293 -5.86 27.01 -5.41
N MET A 294 -5.68 25.69 -5.45
CA MET A 294 -4.65 24.96 -4.70
C MET A 294 -3.69 24.22 -5.62
N GLU A 295 -2.43 24.10 -5.19
CA GLU A 295 -1.39 23.33 -5.91
C GLU A 295 -1.17 21.94 -5.28
N PRO A 296 -1.13 20.86 -6.08
CA PRO A 296 -1.32 20.83 -7.53
C PRO A 296 -2.79 21.06 -7.92
N THR A 297 -3.00 21.83 -9.00
CA THR A 297 -4.33 22.09 -9.56
C THR A 297 -5.04 20.77 -9.92
N PRO A 298 -6.32 20.58 -9.57
CA PRO A 298 -7.07 19.39 -9.96
C PRO A 298 -7.12 19.20 -11.48
N ILE A 299 -6.93 17.96 -11.92
CA ILE A 299 -7.05 17.55 -13.32
C ILE A 299 -8.29 16.67 -13.44
N ALA A 300 -9.14 17.02 -14.39
CA ALA A 300 -10.18 16.16 -14.93
C ALA A 300 -10.22 16.37 -16.44
N ASP A 301 -9.72 15.38 -17.18
CA ASP A 301 -9.58 15.45 -18.63
C ASP A 301 -10.94 15.35 -19.33
N GLN A 302 -11.58 16.49 -19.57
CA GLN A 302 -12.94 16.54 -20.13
C GLN A 302 -13.03 15.90 -21.53
N GLU A 303 -11.97 15.98 -22.34
CA GLU A 303 -11.93 15.30 -23.63
C GLU A 303 -11.93 13.77 -23.44
N TYR A 304 -11.31 13.29 -22.36
CA TYR A 304 -11.32 11.87 -22.03
C TYR A 304 -12.69 11.40 -21.51
N PHE A 305 -13.41 12.22 -20.73
CA PHE A 305 -14.73 11.88 -20.21
C PHE A 305 -15.89 12.17 -21.17
N GLY A 306 -15.64 12.86 -22.29
CA GLY A 306 -16.61 13.08 -23.36
C GLY A 306 -17.83 13.89 -22.86
N PRO A 307 -19.05 13.32 -22.89
CA PRO A 307 -20.24 14.04 -22.44
C PRO A 307 -20.32 14.22 -20.91
N TYR A 308 -19.53 13.46 -20.14
CA TYR A 308 -19.59 13.47 -18.69
C TYR A 308 -18.72 14.59 -18.11
N GLN A 309 -19.35 15.73 -17.82
CA GLN A 309 -18.65 16.89 -17.27
C GLN A 309 -18.31 16.69 -15.79
N ILE A 310 -17.04 16.38 -15.50
CA ILE A 310 -16.55 16.24 -14.13
C ILE A 310 -16.60 17.59 -13.40
N ASP A 311 -17.21 17.61 -12.21
CA ASP A 311 -17.24 18.80 -11.35
C ASP A 311 -16.03 18.84 -10.41
N THR A 312 -15.01 19.62 -10.77
CA THR A 312 -13.79 19.82 -9.98
C THR A 312 -13.97 20.81 -8.83
N GLU A 313 -15.09 21.54 -8.79
CA GLU A 313 -15.37 22.57 -7.77
C GLU A 313 -16.09 22.00 -6.55
N LYS A 314 -16.76 20.84 -6.70
CA LYS A 314 -17.35 20.10 -5.58
C LYS A 314 -16.36 19.13 -4.96
N ASP A 315 -16.56 18.77 -3.70
CA ASP A 315 -15.82 17.69 -3.05
C ASP A 315 -16.07 16.34 -3.75
N TRP A 316 -15.03 15.51 -3.85
CA TRP A 316 -15.17 14.10 -4.28
C TRP A 316 -15.16 13.20 -3.06
N GLU A 317 -15.99 12.18 -3.00
CA GLU A 317 -15.97 11.23 -1.89
C GLU A 317 -15.09 10.04 -2.25
N ILE A 318 -14.21 9.62 -1.34
CA ILE A 318 -13.44 8.39 -1.49
C ILE A 318 -13.73 7.46 -0.31
N LEU A 319 -14.14 6.24 -0.63
CA LEU A 319 -14.28 5.12 0.29
C LEU A 319 -13.29 4.06 -0.16
N TYR A 320 -12.36 3.68 0.69
CA TYR A 320 -11.41 2.62 0.36
C TYR A 320 -11.03 1.83 1.60
N TYR A 321 -10.48 0.65 1.39
CA TYR A 321 -9.81 -0.08 2.44
C TYR A 321 -8.35 -0.27 2.14
N LEU A 322 -7.59 -0.39 3.22
CA LEU A 322 -6.25 -0.94 3.22
C LEU A 322 -6.23 -2.05 4.27
N GLY A 323 -5.60 -3.17 3.91
CA GLY A 323 -5.57 -4.32 4.78
C GLY A 323 -4.79 -5.45 4.15
N GLN A 324 -4.91 -6.62 4.75
CA GLN A 324 -4.26 -7.83 4.25
C GLN A 324 -2.74 -7.62 4.14
N TYR A 325 -2.21 -6.85 5.11
CA TYR A 325 -0.82 -6.50 5.08
C TYR A 325 0.01 -7.69 5.50
N ASP A 326 0.79 -8.18 4.55
CA ASP A 326 1.77 -9.21 4.74
C ASP A 326 3.14 -8.54 4.89
N GLY A 327 3.61 -8.48 6.13
CA GLY A 327 4.93 -7.91 6.48
C GLY A 327 6.10 -8.71 5.93
N ASP A 328 5.90 -9.95 5.47
CA ASP A 328 6.90 -10.72 4.74
C ASP A 328 7.06 -10.24 3.31
N LEU A 329 5.94 -9.85 2.71
CA LEU A 329 5.90 -9.42 1.32
C LEU A 329 5.95 -7.89 1.17
N MET A 330 5.88 -7.18 2.30
CA MET A 330 5.67 -5.74 2.36
C MET A 330 4.49 -5.32 1.48
N ALA A 331 3.43 -6.12 1.51
CA ALA A 331 2.31 -6.07 0.58
C ALA A 331 1.04 -5.81 1.34
N GLY A 332 0.11 -5.05 0.77
CA GLY A 332 -1.27 -5.10 1.21
C GLY A 332 -2.21 -5.05 0.03
N TRP A 333 -3.48 -5.29 0.31
CA TRP A 333 -4.54 -5.18 -0.67
C TRP A 333 -5.33 -3.90 -0.43
N CYS A 334 -5.69 -3.23 -1.51
CA CYS A 334 -6.50 -2.02 -1.53
C CYS A 334 -7.71 -2.26 -2.43
N SER A 335 -8.88 -1.78 -2.03
CA SER A 335 -9.95 -1.50 -2.99
C SER A 335 -10.81 -0.36 -2.49
N GLY A 336 -11.60 0.22 -3.38
CA GLY A 336 -12.48 1.30 -3.02
C GLY A 336 -13.26 1.85 -4.20
N THR A 337 -13.93 2.95 -3.92
CA THR A 337 -14.69 3.75 -4.87
C THR A 337 -14.31 5.21 -4.70
N LEU A 338 -14.04 5.88 -5.80
CA LEU A 338 -14.01 7.33 -5.89
C LEU A 338 -15.32 7.80 -6.53
N SER A 339 -16.11 8.58 -5.80
CA SER A 339 -17.39 9.13 -6.22
C SER A 339 -17.25 10.61 -6.55
N ILE A 340 -17.52 10.96 -7.80
CA ILE A 340 -17.26 12.26 -8.39
C ILE A 340 -18.59 12.88 -8.86
N PRO A 341 -18.98 14.06 -8.37
CA PRO A 341 -20.12 14.79 -8.92
C PRO A 341 -19.91 15.16 -10.38
N LEU A 342 -20.96 15.01 -11.19
CA LEU A 342 -21.03 15.56 -12.54
C LEU A 342 -21.76 16.91 -12.52
N LYS A 343 -21.40 17.80 -13.45
CA LYS A 343 -22.17 19.00 -13.73
C LYS A 343 -23.50 18.61 -14.39
N ASP A 344 -24.54 19.37 -14.08
CA ASP A 344 -25.88 19.15 -14.65
C ASP A 344 -25.93 19.48 -16.15
#